data_AF-C9K6U9-F1
#
_entry.id   AF-C9K6U9-F1
#
_cell.length_a   1.000
_cell.length_b   1.000
_cell.length_c   1.000
_cell.angle_alpha   90.00
_cell.angle_beta   90.00
_cell.angle_gamma   90.00
#
_symmetry.space_group_name_H-M   'P 1'
#
loop_
_entity.id
_entity.type
_entity.pdbx_description
1 polymer ?
#
loop_
_entity_poly.entity_id
_entity_poly.type
_entity_poly.pdbx_seq_one_letter_code
_entity_poly.pdbx_strand_id
1 'polypeptide(L)'
;NGTKLDAVYLNKNKFLTAIDKDAFGGVYSGPTLLDVSSTSVTALPSKGLEHLKELIAKDTWTLKKLPLSLSFLHLTRADLSYPSHCCAFKNQKKIRGILESLMCNESSIRN
;
A
#
# COMPACT_ATOMS: atom_id res chain seq x y z
N ASN A 1 -4.48 -21.49 -10.76
CA ASN A 1 -4.51 -20.12 -10.20
C ASN A 1 -3.85 -20.14 -8.84
N GLY A 2 -2.66 -19.54 -8.68
CA GLY A 2 -1.89 -19.71 -7.44
C GLY A 2 -0.55 -18.98 -7.37
N THR A 3 -0.38 -17.86 -8.07
CA THR A 3 0.88 -17.12 -7.99
C THR A 3 0.90 -16.32 -6.68
N LYS A 4 1.92 -16.57 -5.86
CA LYS A 4 2.27 -15.76 -4.69
C LYS A 4 3.27 -14.71 -5.14
N LEU A 5 2.87 -13.45 -5.14
CA LEU A 5 3.76 -12.34 -5.44
C LEU A 5 4.31 -11.81 -4.12
N ASP A 6 5.63 -11.74 -4.00
CA ASP A 6 6.24 -11.12 -2.83
C ASP A 6 6.56 -9.66 -3.13
N ALA A 7 7.49 -9.39 -4.05
CA ALA A 7 7.86 -8.05 -4.47
C ALA A 7 7.64 -7.85 -5.97
N VAL A 8 7.09 -6.69 -6.35
CA VAL A 8 6.88 -6.27 -7.73
C VAL A 8 7.61 -4.93 -7.95
N TYR A 9 8.58 -4.95 -8.86
CA TYR A 9 9.38 -3.78 -9.23
C TYR A 9 9.02 -3.35 -10.65
N LEU A 10 8.36 -2.20 -10.78
CA LEU A 10 8.02 -1.54 -12.04
C LEU A 10 8.77 -0.22 -12.20
N ASN A 11 9.72 0.06 -11.31
CA ASN A 11 10.42 1.32 -11.23
C ASN A 11 11.30 1.62 -12.45
N LYS A 12 11.61 2.91 -12.64
CA LYS A 12 12.43 3.44 -13.75
C LYS A 12 11.86 3.20 -15.15
N ASN A 13 10.64 2.70 -15.24
CA ASN A 13 9.88 2.60 -16.49
C ASN A 13 9.14 3.92 -16.76
N LYS A 14 9.85 4.92 -17.30
CA LYS A 14 9.30 6.26 -17.54
C LYS A 14 8.06 6.28 -18.45
N PHE A 15 7.97 5.33 -19.38
CA PHE A 15 6.84 5.22 -20.30
C PHE A 15 5.66 4.42 -19.73
N LEU A 16 5.80 3.83 -18.54
CA LEU A 16 4.69 3.19 -17.86
C LEU A 16 3.76 4.28 -17.31
N THR A 17 2.60 4.44 -17.95
CA THR A 17 1.61 5.49 -17.65
C THR A 17 0.33 4.95 -17.02
N ALA A 18 0.03 3.67 -17.23
CA ALA A 18 -1.15 2.99 -16.73
C ALA A 18 -0.79 1.59 -16.23
N ILE A 19 -1.43 1.19 -15.14
CA ILE A 19 -1.47 -0.20 -14.65
C ILE A 19 -2.94 -0.56 -14.60
N ASP A 20 -3.30 -1.73 -15.13
CA ASP A 20 -4.69 -2.18 -15.13
C ASP A 20 -5.23 -2.32 -13.70
N LYS A 21 -6.51 -1.96 -13.49
CA LYS A 21 -7.17 -2.00 -12.18
C LYS A 21 -7.20 -3.40 -11.56
N ASP A 22 -7.21 -4.44 -12.39
CA ASP A 22 -7.25 -5.85 -11.99
C ASP A 22 -5.88 -6.53 -12.17
N ALA A 23 -4.79 -5.78 -12.40
CA ALA A 23 -3.44 -6.34 -12.62
C ALA A 23 -3.00 -7.31 -11.52
N PHE A 24 -3.48 -7.12 -10.29
CA PHE A 24 -3.22 -8.01 -9.16
C PHE A 24 -4.49 -8.74 -8.67
N GLY A 25 -5.64 -8.60 -9.33
CA GLY A 25 -6.92 -9.14 -8.83
C GLY A 25 -7.04 -10.67 -8.82
N GLY A 26 -6.18 -11.38 -9.55
CA GLY A 26 -6.18 -12.85 -9.63
C GLY A 26 -5.06 -13.55 -8.84
N VAL A 27 -4.27 -12.78 -8.08
CA VAL A 27 -3.16 -13.34 -7.31
C VAL A 27 -3.68 -13.96 -6.02
N TYR A 28 -3.15 -15.14 -5.67
CA TYR A 28 -3.60 -15.83 -4.46
C TYR A 28 -3.10 -15.12 -3.19
N SER A 29 -1.93 -14.49 -3.26
CA SER A 29 -1.40 -13.67 -2.18
C SER A 29 -0.37 -12.66 -2.70
N GLY A 30 -0.34 -11.49 -2.07
CA GLY A 30 0.56 -10.37 -2.38
C GLY A 30 0.06 -9.43 -3.48
N PRO A 31 0.92 -8.53 -4.01
CA PRO A 31 2.30 -8.30 -3.59
C PRO A 31 2.41 -7.70 -2.18
N THR A 32 3.49 -8.03 -1.46
CA THR A 32 3.84 -7.40 -0.18
C THR A 32 4.65 -6.12 -0.39
N LEU A 33 5.38 -6.01 -1.50
CA LEU A 33 6.09 -4.80 -1.93
C LEU A 33 5.73 -4.41 -3.36
N LEU A 34 5.46 -3.12 -3.58
CA LEU A 34 5.28 -2.53 -4.90
C LEU A 34 6.15 -1.28 -5.05
N ASP A 35 7.07 -1.32 -6.01
CA ASP A 35 7.90 -0.17 -6.40
C ASP A 35 7.52 0.33 -7.79
N VAL A 36 6.93 1.51 -7.85
CA VAL A 36 6.59 2.26 -9.07
C VAL A 36 7.36 3.58 -9.16
N SER A 37 8.50 3.69 -8.47
CA SER A 37 9.31 4.90 -8.48
C SER A 37 9.84 5.26 -9.87
N SER A 38 9.99 6.55 -10.15
CA SER A 38 10.47 7.04 -11.45
C SER A 38 9.65 6.52 -12.65
N THR A 39 8.34 6.35 -12.48
CA THR A 39 7.38 6.02 -13.54
C THR A 39 6.43 7.20 -13.79
N SER A 40 5.61 7.10 -14.84
CA SER A 40 4.59 8.10 -15.16
C SER A 40 3.17 7.60 -14.85
N VAL A 41 3.04 6.61 -13.95
CA VAL A 41 1.73 6.04 -13.61
C VAL A 41 0.84 7.09 -12.96
N THR A 42 -0.43 7.09 -13.35
CA THR A 42 -1.40 8.09 -12.87
C THR A 42 -2.28 7.56 -11.73
N ALA A 43 -2.39 6.23 -11.61
CA ALA A 43 -3.18 5.54 -10.60
C ALA A 43 -2.54 4.19 -10.25
N LEU A 44 -2.81 3.72 -9.03
CA LEU A 44 -2.50 2.36 -8.61
C LEU A 44 -3.73 1.44 -8.85
N PRO A 45 -3.52 0.13 -9.03
CA PRO A 45 -4.62 -0.83 -9.10
C PRO A 45 -5.52 -0.77 -7.86
N SER A 46 -6.82 -0.88 -8.06
CA SER A 46 -7.79 -0.81 -6.96
C SER A 46 -8.01 -2.16 -6.25
N LYS A 47 -7.54 -3.27 -6.84
CA LYS A 47 -7.69 -4.63 -6.31
C LYS A 47 -6.34 -5.34 -6.24
N GLY A 48 -6.25 -6.35 -5.36
CA GLY A 48 -5.07 -7.21 -5.27
C GLY A 48 -3.88 -6.54 -4.58
N LEU A 49 -4.12 -5.46 -3.83
CA LEU A 49 -3.13 -4.81 -2.99
C LEU A 49 -3.43 -5.02 -1.50
N GLU A 50 -4.37 -5.90 -1.14
CA GLU A 50 -4.80 -6.09 0.25
C GLU A 50 -3.65 -6.51 1.18
N HIS A 51 -2.65 -7.21 0.64
CA HIS A 51 -1.49 -7.69 1.39
C HIS A 51 -0.26 -6.78 1.32
N LEU A 52 -0.41 -5.58 0.72
CA LEU A 52 0.71 -4.67 0.51
C LEU A 52 1.22 -4.10 1.84
N LYS A 53 2.52 -4.26 2.08
CA LYS A 53 3.23 -3.75 3.26
C LYS A 53 4.12 -2.56 2.92
N GLU A 54 4.73 -2.57 1.74
CA GLU A 54 5.65 -1.53 1.29
C GLU A 54 5.22 -0.97 -0.07
N LEU A 55 5.01 0.35 -0.12
CA LEU A 55 4.75 1.09 -1.35
C LEU A 55 5.87 2.10 -1.58
N ILE A 56 6.51 2.04 -2.74
CA ILE A 56 7.54 2.99 -3.16
C ILE A 56 7.06 3.67 -4.45
N ALA A 57 6.82 4.98 -4.37
CA ALA A 57 6.35 5.83 -5.47
C ALA A 57 7.08 7.20 -5.41
N LYS A 58 8.40 7.14 -5.24
CA LYS A 58 9.31 8.28 -5.34
C LYS A 58 9.47 8.74 -6.79
N ASP A 59 9.56 10.04 -7.00
CA ASP A 59 9.70 10.65 -8.33
C ASP A 59 8.60 10.25 -9.33
N THR A 60 7.40 9.95 -8.81
CA THR A 60 6.19 9.55 -9.56
C THR A 60 5.14 10.66 -9.46
N TRP A 61 5.46 11.84 -9.98
CA TRP A 61 4.65 13.06 -9.84
C TRP A 61 3.28 13.00 -10.52
N THR A 62 3.11 12.08 -11.47
CA THR A 62 1.83 11.81 -12.13
C THR A 62 0.83 11.11 -11.20
N LEU A 63 1.30 10.43 -10.16
CA LEU A 63 0.47 9.73 -9.18
C LEU A 63 -0.07 10.72 -8.14
N LYS A 64 -1.10 11.47 -8.54
CA LYS A 64 -1.68 12.54 -7.71
C LYS A 64 -2.62 12.03 -6.62
N LYS A 65 -3.23 10.86 -6.85
CA LYS A 65 -4.23 10.26 -5.97
C LYS A 65 -3.76 8.88 -5.54
N LEU A 66 -3.89 8.60 -4.25
CA LEU A 66 -3.75 7.25 -3.73
C LEU A 66 -5.14 6.66 -3.51
N PRO A 67 -5.34 5.36 -3.77
CA PRO A 67 -6.61 4.72 -3.44
C PRO A 67 -6.80 4.77 -1.91
N LEU A 68 -7.84 5.46 -1.44
CA LEU A 68 -8.18 5.56 -0.01
C LEU A 68 -8.82 4.27 0.54
N SER A 69 -8.73 3.17 -0.21
CA SER A 69 -9.39 1.91 0.11
C SER A 69 -8.67 1.16 1.24
N LEU A 70 -9.43 0.26 1.87
CA LEU A 70 -8.98 -0.73 2.87
C LEU A 70 -7.76 -1.57 2.43
N SER A 71 -7.35 -1.47 1.16
CA SER A 71 -6.17 -2.07 0.55
C SER A 71 -4.85 -1.75 1.27
N PHE A 72 -4.76 -0.62 1.99
CA PHE A 72 -3.53 -0.26 2.73
C PHE A 72 -3.57 -0.62 4.22
N LEU A 73 -4.49 -1.48 4.65
CA LEU A 73 -4.59 -1.88 6.06
C LEU A 73 -3.28 -2.45 6.62
N HIS A 74 -2.52 -3.16 5.78
CA HIS A 74 -1.26 -3.80 6.15
C HIS A 74 -0.02 -2.96 5.80
N LEU A 75 -0.21 -1.74 5.27
CA LEU A 75 0.89 -0.89 4.83
C LEU A 75 1.69 -0.37 6.03
N THR A 76 2.96 -0.78 6.13
CA THR A 76 3.87 -0.38 7.20
C THR A 76 4.81 0.74 6.77
N ARG A 77 5.14 0.78 5.47
CA ARG A 77 6.06 1.75 4.87
C ARG A 77 5.50 2.28 3.54
N ALA A 78 5.55 3.60 3.41
CA ALA A 78 5.20 4.30 2.18
C ALA A 78 6.26 5.37 1.91
N ASP A 79 6.84 5.34 0.71
CA ASP A 79 7.81 6.33 0.25
C ASP A 79 7.25 7.02 -0.99
N LEU A 80 6.75 8.24 -0.81
CA LEU A 80 5.84 8.89 -1.74
C LEU A 80 6.41 10.23 -2.20
N SER A 81 6.10 10.59 -3.44
CA SER A 81 6.54 11.87 -4.02
C SER A 81 5.91 13.09 -3.33
N TYR A 82 4.66 12.98 -2.89
CA TYR A 82 3.92 14.09 -2.28
C TYR A 82 3.88 13.96 -0.75
N PRO A 83 4.48 14.91 0.00
CA PRO A 83 4.42 14.92 1.47
C PRO A 83 3.00 14.99 2.04
N SER A 84 2.06 15.59 1.30
CA SER A 84 0.64 15.67 1.70
C SER A 84 -0.01 14.30 1.84
N HIS A 85 0.41 13.30 1.06
CA HIS A 85 -0.08 11.92 1.16
C HIS A 85 0.31 11.27 2.49
N CYS A 86 1.40 11.69 3.14
CA CYS A 86 1.85 11.14 4.42
C CYS A 86 0.90 11.45 5.58
N CYS A 87 0.11 12.52 5.50
CA CYS A 87 -0.85 12.90 6.55
C CYS A 87 -1.98 11.85 6.69
N ALA A 88 -2.45 11.29 5.59
CA ALA A 88 -3.48 10.25 5.58
C ALA A 88 -3.03 9.01 6.35
N PHE A 89 -1.78 8.58 6.18
CA PHE A 89 -1.22 7.40 6.85
C PHE A 89 -0.89 7.63 8.33
N LYS A 90 -0.52 8.86 8.72
CA LYS A 90 -0.23 9.20 10.12
C LYS A 90 -1.48 9.03 11.01
N ASN A 91 -2.65 9.42 10.50
CA ASN A 91 -3.91 9.26 11.24
C ASN A 91 -4.33 7.78 11.36
N GLN A 92 -4.05 6.96 10.35
CA GLN A 92 -4.32 5.52 10.40
C GLN A 92 -3.46 4.80 11.44
N LYS A 93 -2.17 5.15 11.56
CA LYS A 93 -1.29 4.65 12.64
C LYS A 93 -1.81 5.03 14.03
N LYS A 94 -2.34 6.24 14.19
CA LYS A 94 -2.96 6.68 15.46
C LYS A 94 -4.20 5.86 15.80
N ILE A 95 -5.09 5.63 14.84
CA ILE A 95 -6.28 4.78 15.02
C ILE A 95 -5.87 3.34 15.38
N ARG A 96 -4.86 2.78 14.70
CA ARG A 96 -4.35 1.44 14.99
C ARG A 96 -3.74 1.35 16.39
N GLY A 97 -2.93 2.33 16.80
CA GLY A 97 -2.37 2.38 18.15
C GLY A 97 -3.44 2.51 19.23
N ILE A 98 -4.51 3.26 18.97
CA ILE A 98 -5.68 3.32 19.85
C ILE A 98 -6.36 1.94 19.92
N LEU A 99 -6.60 1.29 18.78
CA LEU A 99 -7.21 -0.04 18.74
C LEU A 99 -6.35 -1.10 19.46
N GLU A 100 -5.04 -1.11 19.24
CA GLU A 100 -4.07 -1.97 19.94
C GLU A 100 -4.10 -1.72 21.46
N SER A 101 -4.14 -0.44 21.89
CA SER A 101 -4.23 -0.11 23.33
C SER A 101 -5.54 -0.55 23.98
N LEU A 102 -6.65 -0.51 23.24
CA LEU A 102 -7.95 -0.97 23.71
C LEU A 102 -8.00 -2.51 23.80
N MET A 103 -7.34 -3.21 22.87
CA MET A 103 -7.28 -4.68 22.86
C MET A 103 -6.31 -5.25 23.92
N CYS A 104 -5.29 -4.51 24.34
CA CYS A 104 -4.39 -4.95 25.42
C CYS A 104 -5.00 -4.85 26.83
N ASN A 105 -6.10 -4.13 27.00
CA ASN A 105 -6.74 -3.95 28.31
C ASN A 105 -7.55 -5.18 28.77
N GLU A 106 -7.71 -6.19 27.91
CA GLU A 106 -8.42 -7.46 28.16
C GLU A 106 -7.46 -8.65 28.41
N SER A 107 -6.22 -8.37 28.81
CA SER A 107 -5.23 -9.43 29.15
C SER A 107 -4.78 -9.44 30.62
N SER A 108 -5.45 -8.68 31.51
CA SER A 108 -5.12 -8.66 32.95
C SER A 108 -6.19 -9.25 33.88
N ILE A 109 -7.09 -10.10 33.37
CA ILE A 109 -7.95 -10.96 34.21
C ILE A 109 -7.90 -12.39 33.67
N ARG A 110 -6.84 -13.12 34.00
CA ARG A 110 -6.90 -14.56 34.23
C ARG A 110 -5.71 -15.02 35.06
N ASN A 111 -6.09 -15.51 36.24
CA ASN A 111 -5.36 -16.20 37.31
C ASN A 111 -4.61 -15.31 38.30
#